data_AF-A0A2S8FJ87-F1
#
_entry.id   AF-A0A2S8FJ87-F1
#
_cell.length_a   1.000
_cell.length_b   1.000
_cell.length_c   1.000
_cell.angle_alpha   90.00
_cell.angle_beta   90.00
_cell.angle_gamma   90.00
#
_symmetry.space_group_name_H-M   'P 1'
#
loop_
_entity.id
_entity.type
_entity.pdbx_description
1 polymer ?
#
loop_
_entity_poly.entity_id
_entity_poly.type
_entity_poly.pdbx_seq_one_letter_code
_entity_poly.pdbx_strand_id
1 'polypeptide(L)'
;MTLFSGSFAVNYRLLVRIPTVCIVVLKMLFVVCLVAQAAPSQQVSPEIEAAQLRIKLYEGQEYPLQRRLLDSKIKVAKARIESLERQLNEYEQFTKFKYSGPLFGQLEFVKVAHVEAEEELKNLNEEKALLQRFHQDKVRLMELELEMLKRSLR
;
A
#
# COMPACT_ATOMS: atom_id res chain seq x y z
N MET A 1 -6.23 47.69 -85.99
CA MET A 1 -6.61 46.27 -85.92
C MET A 1 -5.39 45.51 -85.45
N THR A 2 -5.58 44.55 -84.53
CA THR A 2 -4.60 43.63 -83.90
C THR A 2 -3.49 44.24 -83.04
N LEU A 3 -3.09 43.72 -81.87
CA LEU A 3 -3.57 42.76 -80.86
C LEU A 3 -2.46 42.84 -79.78
N PHE A 4 -2.68 43.43 -78.60
CA PHE A 4 -1.68 43.38 -77.52
C PHE A 4 -1.92 42.13 -76.67
N SER A 5 -1.04 41.13 -76.81
CA SER A 5 -1.04 39.91 -76.02
C SER A 5 -0.53 40.20 -74.59
N GLY A 6 -1.43 40.25 -73.62
CA GLY A 6 -1.09 40.24 -72.20
C GLY A 6 -0.70 38.83 -71.76
N SER A 7 0.59 38.60 -71.60
CA SER A 7 1.12 37.34 -71.07
C SER A 7 1.11 37.37 -69.53
N PHE A 8 0.07 36.82 -68.91
CA PHE A 8 0.05 36.55 -67.47
C PHE A 8 0.89 35.30 -67.20
N ALA A 9 2.21 35.47 -67.06
CA ALA A 9 3.07 34.44 -66.49
C ALA A 9 2.81 34.36 -64.97
N VAL A 10 1.84 33.52 -64.59
CA VAL A 10 1.58 33.19 -63.18
C VAL A 10 2.83 32.56 -62.57
N ASN A 11 3.44 33.25 -61.62
CA ASN A 11 4.65 32.79 -60.94
C ASN A 11 4.28 31.69 -59.92
N TYR A 12 4.17 30.44 -60.38
CA TYR A 12 3.75 29.26 -59.60
C TYR A 12 4.58 29.03 -58.32
N ARG A 13 5.78 29.60 -58.21
CA ARG A 13 6.63 29.53 -57.00
C ARG A 13 6.12 30.35 -55.82
N LEU A 14 5.37 31.43 -56.06
CA LEU A 14 4.78 32.26 -55.01
C LEU A 14 3.47 31.66 -54.47
N LEU A 15 2.69 31.03 -55.35
CA LEU A 15 1.38 30.48 -55.02
C LEU A 15 1.44 29.24 -54.11
N VAL A 16 2.55 28.50 -54.13
CA VAL A 16 2.80 27.33 -53.27
C VAL A 16 3.46 27.70 -51.93
N ARG A 17 4.20 28.82 -51.86
CA ARG A 17 4.88 29.26 -50.63
C ARG A 17 3.96 29.94 -49.62
N ILE A 18 2.97 30.71 -50.08
CA ILE A 18 2.01 31.38 -49.20
C ILE A 18 1.20 30.37 -48.34
N PRO A 19 0.61 29.29 -48.90
CA PRO A 19 -0.15 28.34 -48.09
C PRO A 19 0.74 27.53 -47.14
N THR A 20 1.97 27.19 -47.53
CA THR A 20 2.89 26.43 -46.66
C THR A 20 3.36 27.26 -45.46
N VAL A 21 3.68 28.54 -45.65
CA VAL A 21 4.03 29.44 -44.53
C VAL A 21 2.85 29.63 -43.58
N CYS A 22 1.63 29.83 -44.10
CA CYS A 22 0.43 29.91 -43.27
C CYS A 22 0.18 28.64 -42.46
N ILE A 23 0.36 27.45 -43.04
CA ILE A 23 0.21 26.17 -42.32
C ILE A 23 1.24 26.04 -41.20
N VAL A 24 2.50 26.44 -41.44
CA VAL A 24 3.55 26.39 -40.42
C VAL A 24 3.25 27.38 -39.30
N VAL A 25 2.86 28.61 -39.61
CA VAL A 25 2.49 29.61 -38.61
C VAL A 25 1.29 29.15 -37.79
N LEU A 26 0.26 28.58 -38.43
CA LEU A 26 -0.93 28.06 -37.75
C LEU A 26 -0.56 26.89 -36.80
N LYS A 27 0.34 25.99 -37.22
CA LYS A 27 0.84 24.90 -36.37
C LYS A 27 1.63 25.44 -35.17
N MET A 28 2.50 26.41 -35.39
CA MET A 28 3.28 27.02 -34.30
C MET A 28 2.36 27.74 -33.31
N LEU A 29 1.34 28.45 -33.79
CA LEU A 29 0.32 29.09 -32.95
C LEU A 29 -0.47 28.06 -32.15
N PHE A 30 -0.82 26.93 -32.76
CA PHE A 30 -1.51 25.84 -32.08
C PHE A 30 -0.65 25.20 -30.97
N VAL A 31 0.65 25.03 -31.20
CA VAL A 31 1.60 24.56 -30.18
C VAL A 31 1.75 25.58 -29.04
N VAL A 32 1.85 26.87 -29.35
CA VAL A 32 1.92 27.94 -28.33
C VAL A 32 0.63 28.00 -27.51
N CYS A 33 -0.54 27.86 -28.14
CA CYS A 33 -1.81 27.78 -27.41
C CYS A 33 -1.95 26.51 -26.57
N LEU A 34 -1.40 25.36 -27.00
CA LEU A 34 -1.34 24.13 -26.20
C LEU A 34 -0.43 24.29 -24.98
N VAL A 35 0.72 24.94 -25.13
CA VAL A 35 1.65 25.22 -24.02
C VAL A 35 1.06 26.27 -23.07
N ALA A 36 0.34 27.27 -23.58
CA ALA A 36 -0.35 28.27 -22.75
C ALA A 36 -1.59 27.70 -22.02
N GLN A 37 -2.23 26.66 -22.56
CA GLN A 37 -3.33 25.94 -21.93
C GLN A 37 -2.88 24.73 -21.09
N ALA A 38 -1.58 24.44 -21.03
CA ALA A 38 -1.03 23.56 -20.00
C ALA A 38 -1.15 24.32 -18.67
N ALA A 39 -2.35 24.27 -18.09
CA ALA A 39 -2.64 24.80 -16.77
C ALA A 39 -1.52 24.36 -15.82
N PRO A 40 -0.98 25.25 -14.98
CA PRO A 40 -0.01 24.84 -13.98
C PRO A 40 -0.66 23.70 -13.22
N SER A 41 -0.02 22.53 -13.24
CA SER A 41 -0.45 21.38 -12.45
C SER A 41 -0.81 21.90 -11.07
N GLN A 42 -2.07 21.76 -10.65
CA GLN A 42 -2.52 22.19 -9.32
C GLN A 42 -1.46 21.73 -8.32
N GLN A 43 -0.63 22.66 -7.85
CA GLN A 43 0.45 22.37 -6.93
C GLN A 43 -0.23 22.03 -5.62
N VAL A 44 -0.49 20.73 -5.43
CA VAL A 44 -0.97 20.20 -4.16
C VAL A 44 0.04 20.65 -3.12
N SER A 45 -0.42 21.30 -2.06
CA SER A 45 0.47 21.72 -0.98
C SER A 45 1.34 20.53 -0.55
N PRO A 46 2.66 20.71 -0.37
CA PRO A 46 3.56 19.63 0.02
C PRO A 46 3.12 18.93 1.31
N GLU A 47 2.38 19.63 2.17
CA GLU A 47 1.79 19.07 3.40
C GLU A 47 0.68 18.05 3.12
N ILE A 48 -0.18 18.32 2.12
CA ILE A 48 -1.24 17.39 1.70
C ILE A 48 -0.61 16.16 1.05
N GLU A 49 0.41 16.35 0.20
CA GLU A 49 1.11 15.24 -0.44
C GLU A 49 1.80 14.33 0.59
N ALA A 50 2.49 14.93 1.57
CA ALA A 50 3.12 14.19 2.66
C ALA A 50 2.10 13.41 3.49
N ALA A 51 0.94 14.01 3.81
CA ALA A 51 -0.14 13.33 4.53
C ALA A 51 -0.71 12.14 3.74
N GLN A 52 -0.93 12.30 2.43
CA GLN A 52 -1.37 11.22 1.55
C GLN A 52 -0.36 10.07 1.49
N LEU A 53 0.93 10.41 1.38
CA LEU A 53 2.00 9.42 1.35
C LEU A 53 2.07 8.65 2.67
N ARG A 54 1.89 9.33 3.81
CA ARG A 54 1.88 8.70 5.14
C ARG A 54 0.77 7.65 5.27
N ILE A 55 -0.44 7.97 4.81
CA ILE A 55 -1.55 7.00 4.80
C ILE A 55 -1.19 5.79 3.94
N LYS A 56 -0.71 6.02 2.71
CA LYS A 56 -0.30 4.95 1.79
C LYS A 56 0.80 4.04 2.37
N LEU A 57 1.80 4.62 3.03
CA LEU A 57 2.89 3.87 3.67
C LEU A 57 2.38 3.03 4.84
N TYR A 58 1.51 3.60 5.67
CA TYR A 58 0.93 2.88 6.79
C TYR A 58 0.10 1.67 6.34
N GLU A 59 -0.85 1.90 5.41
CA GLU A 59 -1.75 0.85 4.93
C GLU A 59 -1.03 -0.19 4.05
N GLY A 60 -0.09 0.24 3.22
CA GLY A 60 0.61 -0.62 2.27
C GLY A 60 1.75 -1.43 2.90
N GLN A 61 2.42 -0.89 3.93
CA GLN A 61 3.64 -1.48 4.45
C GLN A 61 3.58 -1.77 5.95
N GLU A 62 3.33 -0.76 6.78
CA GLU A 62 3.46 -0.91 8.24
C GLU A 62 2.43 -1.89 8.82
N TYR A 63 1.15 -1.68 8.52
CA TYR A 63 0.07 -2.52 9.05
C TYR A 63 0.16 -3.98 8.55
N PRO A 64 0.34 -4.26 7.24
CA PRO A 64 0.52 -5.63 6.77
C PRO A 64 1.75 -6.33 7.35
N LEU A 65 2.84 -5.59 7.62
CA LEU A 65 4.02 -6.14 8.27
C LEU A 65 3.71 -6.57 9.71
N GLN A 66 3.12 -5.67 10.51
CA GLN A 66 2.71 -5.97 11.89
C GLN A 66 1.76 -7.16 11.96
N ARG A 67 0.77 -7.20 11.06
CA ARG A 67 -0.16 -8.32 10.95
C ARG A 67 0.55 -9.63 10.62
N ARG A 68 1.46 -9.65 9.63
CA ARG A 68 2.24 -10.85 9.28
C ARG A 68 3.10 -11.36 10.43
N LEU A 69 3.70 -10.46 11.19
CA LEU A 69 4.50 -10.83 12.36
C LEU A 69 3.64 -11.52 13.44
N LEU A 70 2.47 -10.95 13.77
CA LEU A 70 1.54 -11.58 14.71
C LEU A 70 1.02 -12.92 14.18
N ASP A 71 0.64 -13.00 12.91
CA ASP A 71 0.19 -14.25 12.28
C ASP A 71 1.27 -15.34 12.34
N SER A 72 2.54 -14.97 12.17
CA SER A 72 3.67 -15.88 12.32
C SER A 72 3.83 -16.38 13.76
N LYS A 73 3.79 -15.48 14.75
CA LYS A 73 3.86 -15.83 16.17
C LYS A 73 2.73 -16.78 16.57
N ILE A 74 1.50 -16.50 16.14
CA ILE A 74 0.33 -17.35 16.38
C ILE A 74 0.55 -18.76 15.80
N LYS A 75 1.10 -18.88 14.60
CA LYS A 75 1.41 -20.19 13.99
C LYS A 75 2.44 -20.96 14.81
N VAL A 76 3.48 -20.29 15.28
CA VAL A 76 4.51 -20.91 16.13
C VAL A 76 3.92 -21.36 17.46
N ALA A 77 3.11 -20.53 18.12
CA ALA A 77 2.44 -20.89 19.37
C ALA A 77 1.52 -22.12 19.20
N LYS A 78 0.74 -22.18 18.11
CA LYS A 78 -0.08 -23.35 17.78
C LYS A 78 0.75 -24.62 17.57
N ALA A 79 1.84 -24.53 16.82
CA ALA A 79 2.74 -25.67 16.61
C ALA A 79 3.39 -26.14 17.91
N ARG A 80 3.68 -25.21 18.83
CA ARG A 80 4.20 -25.52 20.17
C ARG A 80 3.17 -26.27 21.01
N ILE A 81 1.91 -25.82 21.03
CA ILE A 81 0.80 -26.51 21.71
C ILE A 81 0.67 -27.93 21.16
N GLU A 82 0.59 -28.10 19.83
CA GLU A 82 0.46 -29.42 19.20
C GLU A 82 1.65 -30.36 19.53
N SER A 83 2.86 -29.80 19.64
CA SER A 83 4.03 -30.58 20.06
C SER A 83 3.93 -31.03 21.52
N LEU A 84 3.46 -30.16 22.41
CA LEU A 84 3.32 -30.46 23.83
C LEU A 84 2.17 -31.45 24.09
N GLU A 85 1.06 -31.33 23.36
CA GLU A 85 -0.05 -32.30 23.39
C GLU A 85 0.43 -33.71 23.01
N ARG A 86 1.26 -33.82 21.96
CA ARG A 86 1.88 -35.10 21.58
C ARG A 86 2.76 -35.65 22.70
N GLN A 87 3.59 -34.82 23.32
CA GLN A 87 4.45 -35.25 24.44
C GLN A 87 3.63 -35.69 25.66
N LEU A 88 2.54 -34.99 26.00
CA LEU A 88 1.63 -35.41 27.07
C LEU A 88 1.03 -36.77 26.78
N ASN A 89 0.51 -36.98 25.57
CA ASN A 89 -0.07 -38.25 25.14
C ASN A 89 0.94 -39.42 25.19
N GLU A 90 2.22 -39.16 24.91
CA GLU A 90 3.29 -40.15 25.05
C GLU A 90 3.60 -40.43 26.52
N TYR A 91 3.79 -39.38 27.34
CA TYR A 91 4.20 -39.53 28.74
C TYR A 91 3.10 -40.12 29.64
N GLU A 92 1.83 -39.83 29.37
CA GLU A 92 0.69 -40.44 30.07
C GLU A 92 0.58 -41.97 29.89
N GLN A 93 1.19 -42.54 28.85
CA GLN A 93 1.23 -43.99 28.68
C GLN A 93 2.15 -44.66 29.69
N PHE A 94 3.19 -43.95 30.13
CA PHE A 94 4.20 -44.49 31.03
C PHE A 94 3.83 -44.37 32.51
N THR A 95 2.92 -43.46 32.87
CA THR A 95 2.40 -43.32 34.24
C THR A 95 1.56 -44.52 34.69
N LYS A 96 1.11 -45.37 33.75
CA LYS A 96 0.45 -46.65 34.04
C LYS A 96 1.40 -47.72 34.61
N PHE A 97 2.71 -47.51 34.54
CA PHE A 97 3.71 -48.45 35.05
C PHE A 97 4.23 -48.01 36.44
N LYS A 98 4.26 -48.94 37.39
CA LYS A 98 4.50 -48.74 38.84
C LYS A 98 5.86 -48.11 39.23
N TYR A 99 6.78 -47.88 38.28
CA TYR A 99 8.16 -47.43 38.54
C TYR A 99 8.58 -46.16 37.77
N SER A 100 7.63 -45.36 37.26
CA SER A 100 7.91 -44.19 36.42
C SER A 100 8.18 -42.88 37.20
N GLY A 101 8.69 -42.94 38.44
CA GLY A 101 8.89 -41.75 39.30
C GLY A 101 9.58 -40.55 38.63
N PRO A 102 10.65 -40.72 37.83
CA PRO A 102 11.31 -39.62 37.11
C PRO A 102 10.47 -38.98 35.99
N LEU A 103 9.53 -39.73 35.40
CA LEU A 103 8.65 -39.25 34.32
C LEU A 103 7.51 -38.37 34.87
N PHE A 104 7.18 -38.47 36.16
CA PHE A 104 6.12 -37.65 36.75
C PHE A 104 6.51 -36.17 36.78
N GLY A 105 7.77 -35.85 37.12
CA GLY A 105 8.27 -34.47 37.07
C GLY A 105 8.23 -33.91 35.65
N GLN A 106 8.69 -34.69 34.66
CA GLN A 106 8.65 -34.30 33.24
C GLN A 106 7.23 -34.07 32.75
N LEU A 107 6.28 -34.93 33.13
CA LEU A 107 4.87 -34.77 32.79
C LEU A 107 4.29 -33.46 33.34
N GLU A 108 4.56 -33.12 34.59
CA GLU A 108 4.15 -31.83 35.17
C GLU A 108 4.82 -30.63 34.47
N PHE A 109 6.10 -30.72 34.12
CA PHE A 109 6.76 -29.68 33.32
C PHE A 109 6.10 -29.47 31.96
N VAL A 110 5.76 -30.55 31.25
CA VAL A 110 5.09 -30.45 29.94
C VAL A 110 3.67 -29.89 30.10
N LYS A 111 2.92 -30.25 31.15
CA LYS A 111 1.59 -29.67 31.42
C LYS A 111 1.68 -28.17 31.66
N VAL A 112 2.60 -27.72 32.50
CA VAL A 112 2.81 -26.29 32.77
C VAL A 112 3.18 -25.57 31.47
N ALA A 113 4.13 -26.12 30.70
CA ALA A 113 4.53 -25.53 29.43
C ALA A 113 3.39 -25.49 28.40
N HIS A 114 2.47 -26.46 28.43
CA HIS A 114 1.29 -26.51 27.57
C HIS A 114 0.31 -25.37 27.93
N VAL A 115 -0.01 -25.21 29.21
CA VAL A 115 -0.85 -24.10 29.69
C VAL A 115 -0.23 -22.74 29.38
N GLU A 116 1.09 -22.59 29.56
CA GLU A 116 1.81 -21.36 29.18
C GLU A 116 1.67 -21.05 27.68
N ALA A 117 1.80 -22.07 26.82
CA ALA A 117 1.66 -21.91 25.38
C ALA A 117 0.22 -21.58 24.96
N GLU A 118 -0.80 -22.12 25.64
CA GLU A 118 -2.20 -21.77 25.44
C GLU A 118 -2.50 -20.32 25.81
N GLU A 119 -2.01 -19.85 26.96
CA GLU A 119 -2.20 -18.45 27.37
C GLU A 119 -1.43 -17.50 26.45
N GLU A 120 -0.23 -17.87 25.99
CA GLU A 120 0.50 -17.12 24.96
C GLU A 120 -0.31 -17.02 23.67
N LEU A 121 -0.90 -18.12 23.19
CA LEU A 121 -1.74 -18.12 22.00
C LEU A 121 -2.97 -17.20 22.18
N LYS A 122 -3.62 -17.25 23.34
CA LYS A 122 -4.76 -16.39 23.67
C LYS A 122 -4.37 -14.92 23.63
N ASN A 123 -3.27 -14.55 24.30
CA ASN A 123 -2.74 -13.18 24.29
C ASN A 123 -2.42 -12.70 22.87
N LEU A 124 -1.77 -13.53 22.04
CA LEU A 124 -1.47 -13.17 20.65
C LEU A 124 -2.73 -12.95 19.81
N ASN A 125 -3.79 -13.72 20.05
CA ASN A 125 -5.08 -13.51 19.37
C ASN A 125 -5.74 -12.20 19.81
N GLU A 126 -5.67 -11.86 21.09
CA GLU A 126 -6.15 -10.58 21.62
C GLU A 126 -5.35 -9.41 21.04
N GLU A 127 -4.01 -9.49 21.02
CA GLU A 127 -3.14 -8.49 20.38
C GLU A 127 -3.49 -8.30 18.90
N LYS A 128 -3.76 -9.39 18.17
CA LYS A 128 -4.19 -9.32 16.78
C LYS A 128 -5.54 -8.61 16.61
N ALA A 129 -6.50 -8.88 17.49
CA ALA A 129 -7.79 -8.19 17.49
C ALA A 129 -7.64 -6.70 17.81
N LEU A 130 -6.78 -6.36 18.79
CA LEU A 130 -6.45 -4.98 19.13
C LEU A 130 -5.77 -4.26 17.96
N LEU A 131 -4.83 -4.91 17.27
CA LEU A 131 -4.17 -4.34 16.09
C LEU A 131 -5.19 -4.00 14.98
N GLN A 132 -6.21 -4.83 14.78
CA GLN A 132 -7.26 -4.57 13.79
C GLN A 132 -8.12 -3.36 14.16
N ARG A 133 -8.51 -3.22 15.43
CA ARG A 133 -9.26 -2.05 15.91
C ARG A 133 -8.42 -0.78 15.81
N PHE A 134 -7.18 -0.84 16.30
CA PHE A 134 -6.24 0.26 16.23
C PHE A 134 -5.97 0.72 14.80
N HIS A 135 -5.91 -0.21 13.84
CA HIS A 135 -5.76 0.13 12.43
C HIS A 135 -6.92 0.97 11.92
N GLN A 136 -8.17 0.58 12.20
CA GLN A 136 -9.35 1.33 11.79
C GLN A 136 -9.33 2.76 12.35
N ASP A 137 -9.04 2.89 13.66
CA ASP A 137 -8.99 4.19 14.33
C ASP A 137 -7.84 5.06 13.79
N LYS A 138 -6.67 4.47 13.57
CA LYS A 138 -5.49 5.19 13.08
C LYS A 138 -5.68 5.68 11.64
N VAL A 139 -6.22 4.84 10.74
CA VAL A 139 -6.56 5.28 9.37
C VAL A 139 -7.56 6.43 9.44
N ARG A 140 -8.62 6.28 10.23
CA ARG A 140 -9.64 7.33 10.35
C ARG A 140 -9.07 8.65 10.85
N LEU A 141 -8.17 8.61 11.83
CA LEU A 141 -7.49 9.79 12.35
C LEU A 141 -6.64 10.46 11.26
N MET A 142 -5.85 9.70 10.50
CA MET A 142 -5.02 10.25 9.42
C MET A 142 -5.86 10.83 8.27
N GLU A 143 -7.00 10.22 7.95
CA GLU A 143 -7.95 10.78 6.99
C GLU A 143 -8.53 12.12 7.46
N LEU A 144 -8.92 12.22 8.73
CA LEU A 144 -9.44 13.46 9.31
C LEU A 144 -8.39 14.57 9.32
N GLU A 145 -7.14 14.27 9.66
CA GLU A 145 -6.02 15.21 9.57
C GLU A 145 -5.86 15.74 8.14
N LEU A 146 -5.92 14.85 7.16
CA LEU A 146 -5.83 15.20 5.75
C LEU A 146 -7.02 16.03 5.27
N GLU A 147 -8.23 15.75 5.73
CA GLU A 147 -9.40 16.59 5.47
C GLU A 147 -9.26 17.99 6.05
N MET A 148 -8.75 18.10 7.28
CA MET A 148 -8.51 19.39 7.93
C MET A 148 -7.48 20.23 7.16
N LEU A 149 -6.36 19.63 6.72
CA LEU A 149 -5.36 20.29 5.88
C LEU A 149 -5.95 20.76 4.55
N LYS A 150 -6.80 19.94 3.92
CA LYS A 150 -7.50 20.34 2.68
C LYS A 150 -8.46 21.50 2.90
N ARG A 151 -9.10 21.59 4.08
CA ARG A 151 -10.01 22.69 4.43
C ARG A 151 -9.27 23.97 4.77
N SER A 152 -8.12 23.90 5.44
CA SER A 152 -7.32 25.09 5.79
C SER A 152 -6.67 25.76 4.58
N LEU A 153 -6.49 25.02 3.48
CA LEU A 153 -5.95 25.52 2.21
C LEU A 153 -7.03 26.08 1.27
N ARG A 154 -8.33 25.95 1.60
CA ARG A 154 -9.45 26.57 0.88
C ARG A 154 -9.84 27.89 1.51
#